data_AF-A0A527WXR4-F1
#
_entry.id   AF-A0A527WXR4-F1
#
_cell.length_a   1.000
_cell.length_b   1.000
_cell.length_c   1.000
_cell.angle_alpha   90.00
_cell.angle_beta   90.00
_cell.angle_gamma   90.00
#
_symmetry.space_group_name_H-M   'P 1'
#
loop_
_entity.id
_entity.type
_entity.pdbx_description
1 polymer ?
#
loop_
_entity_poly.entity_id
_entity_poly.type
_entity_poly.pdbx_seq_one_letter_code
_entity_poly.pdbx_strand_id
1 'polypeptide(L)'
;MASSGRFFRDLFFRRVFRRFCDGKGGNVATIFAFTLPIVVGGAGLGVETSYWYYSSLKLQAIADAAAYAGALEKVQGSDTATITAAATTSAASNGLGGGTVVVNTPPTSGPNTAKKAVEVILNQNLDRMFTSIFTQTKVPERARAVALITDASKACVLALNQSASQAALFSGSSSVKFNGCSVMSDSMANDA
;
A
#
# COMPACT_ATOMS: atom_id res chain seq x y z
N MET A 1 -23.81 42.82 17.17
CA MET A 1 -23.98 43.67 15.97
C MET A 1 -23.16 43.09 14.83
N ALA A 2 -23.77 42.29 13.94
CA ALA A 2 -23.10 41.62 12.83
C ALA A 2 -23.93 41.83 11.55
N SER A 3 -23.59 42.86 10.75
CA SER A 3 -24.33 43.16 9.50
C SER A 3 -23.53 43.95 8.45
N SER A 4 -22.19 43.89 8.42
CA SER A 4 -21.39 44.66 7.45
C SER A 4 -20.81 43.83 6.28
N GLY A 5 -20.82 42.49 6.35
CA GLY A 5 -20.15 41.63 5.37
C GLY A 5 -20.89 41.36 4.06
N ARG A 6 -22.21 41.57 4.00
CA ARG A 6 -23.03 41.27 2.79
C ARG A 6 -22.98 42.39 1.74
N PHE A 7 -22.86 43.65 2.18
CA PHE A 7 -22.94 44.81 1.29
C PHE A 7 -21.71 44.96 0.36
N PHE A 8 -20.51 44.62 0.86
CA PHE A 8 -19.28 44.69 0.07
C PHE A 8 -19.21 43.62 -1.03
N ARG A 9 -19.83 42.44 -0.81
CA ARG A 9 -19.82 41.33 -1.78
C ARG A 9 -20.70 41.62 -2.99
N ASP A 10 -21.86 42.24 -2.78
CA ASP A 10 -22.79 42.62 -3.85
C ASP A 10 -22.27 43.78 -4.71
N LEU A 11 -21.54 44.72 -4.11
CA LEU A 11 -20.88 45.82 -4.82
C LEU A 11 -19.72 45.34 -5.71
N PHE A 12 -18.93 44.36 -5.24
CA PHE A 12 -17.83 43.79 -6.01
C PHE A 12 -18.37 42.97 -7.19
N PHE A 13 -19.39 42.14 -6.97
CA PHE A 13 -20.07 41.37 -8.02
C PHE A 13 -20.70 42.30 -9.08
N ARG A 14 -21.41 43.35 -8.66
CA ARG A 14 -22.02 44.33 -9.58
C ARG A 14 -21.00 45.08 -10.43
N ARG A 15 -19.82 45.42 -9.89
CA ARG A 15 -18.75 46.09 -10.66
C ARG A 15 -18.06 45.18 -11.66
N VAL A 16 -17.82 43.92 -11.29
CA VAL A 16 -17.27 42.90 -12.19
C VAL A 16 -18.24 42.64 -13.33
N PHE A 17 -19.53 42.47 -13.04
CA PHE A 17 -20.56 42.21 -14.04
C PHE A 17 -20.74 43.40 -15.01
N ARG A 18 -20.73 44.64 -14.49
CA ARG A 18 -20.87 45.84 -15.32
C ARG A 18 -19.66 46.08 -16.23
N ARG A 19 -18.44 45.74 -15.80
CA ARG A 19 -17.25 45.75 -16.68
C ARG A 19 -17.22 44.59 -17.67
N PHE A 20 -17.85 43.47 -17.35
CA PHE A 20 -17.99 42.32 -18.24
C PHE A 20 -18.90 42.64 -19.44
N CYS A 21 -19.95 43.43 -19.22
CA CYS A 21 -20.90 43.82 -20.28
C CYS A 21 -20.41 44.96 -21.20
N ASP A 22 -19.38 45.71 -20.81
CA ASP A 22 -18.94 46.93 -21.53
C ASP A 22 -17.69 46.72 -22.41
N GLY A 23 -17.19 45.47 -22.49
CA GLY A 23 -15.92 45.15 -23.13
C GLY A 23 -16.06 44.31 -24.42
N LYS A 24 -15.42 44.76 -25.50
CA LYS A 24 -15.22 44.01 -26.77
C LYS A 24 -14.51 42.65 -26.61
N GLY A 25 -14.09 42.27 -25.40
CA GLY A 25 -13.54 40.95 -25.03
C GLY A 25 -14.55 39.94 -24.46
N GLY A 26 -15.86 40.25 -24.45
CA GLY A 26 -16.90 39.38 -23.89
C GLY A 26 -16.95 37.97 -24.50
N ASN A 27 -16.57 37.81 -25.77
CA ASN A 27 -16.53 36.50 -26.43
C ASN A 27 -15.44 35.59 -25.84
N VAL A 28 -14.22 36.12 -25.65
CA VAL A 28 -13.10 35.38 -25.04
C VAL A 28 -13.43 35.01 -23.60
N ALA A 29 -14.04 35.93 -22.86
CA ALA A 29 -14.42 35.68 -21.48
C ALA A 29 -15.52 34.62 -21.34
N THR A 30 -16.46 34.57 -22.30
CA THR A 30 -17.51 33.54 -22.34
C THR A 30 -16.93 32.16 -22.67
N ILE A 31 -16.05 32.08 -23.68
CA ILE A 31 -15.36 30.83 -24.02
C ILE A 31 -14.54 30.33 -22.82
N PHE A 32 -13.78 31.22 -22.17
CA PHE A 32 -13.01 30.88 -20.98
C PHE A 32 -13.89 30.40 -19.82
N ALA A 33 -15.04 31.03 -19.58
CA ALA A 33 -15.96 30.63 -18.53
C ALA A 33 -16.51 29.20 -18.73
N PHE A 34 -16.72 28.77 -19.98
CA PHE A 34 -17.20 27.42 -20.28
C PHE A 34 -16.07 26.36 -20.34
N THR A 35 -14.87 26.72 -20.76
CA THR A 35 -13.75 25.77 -20.85
C THR A 35 -13.01 25.57 -19.53
N LEU A 36 -12.98 26.58 -18.66
CA LEU A 36 -12.27 26.51 -17.38
C LEU A 36 -12.73 25.35 -16.48
N PRO A 37 -14.05 25.09 -16.28
CA PRO A 37 -14.50 23.95 -15.49
C PRO A 37 -14.05 22.60 -16.06
N ILE A 38 -13.93 22.48 -17.38
CA ILE A 38 -13.49 21.23 -18.05
C ILE A 38 -12.01 20.99 -17.74
N VAL A 39 -11.16 22.02 -17.88
CA VAL A 39 -9.72 21.93 -17.60
C VAL A 39 -9.46 21.64 -16.12
N VAL A 40 -10.12 22.40 -15.22
CA VAL A 40 -9.97 22.21 -13.77
C VAL A 40 -10.54 20.87 -13.32
N GLY A 41 -11.69 20.46 -13.85
CA GLY A 41 -12.29 19.16 -13.58
C GLY A 41 -11.42 18.00 -14.03
N GLY A 42 -10.84 18.08 -15.24
CA GLY A 42 -9.89 17.09 -15.74
C GLY A 42 -8.62 17.00 -14.91
N ALA A 43 -8.05 18.13 -14.51
CA ALA A 43 -6.88 18.16 -13.62
C ALA A 43 -7.18 17.57 -12.24
N GLY A 44 -8.31 17.94 -11.63
CA GLY A 44 -8.76 17.42 -10.34
C GLY A 44 -8.98 15.91 -10.37
N LEU A 45 -9.64 15.41 -11.43
CA LEU A 45 -9.83 13.97 -11.63
C LEU A 45 -8.50 13.24 -11.79
N GLY A 46 -7.57 13.79 -12.58
CA GLY A 46 -6.24 13.18 -12.77
C GLY A 46 -5.45 13.06 -11.47
N VAL A 47 -5.45 14.10 -10.63
CA VAL A 47 -4.80 14.08 -9.31
C VAL A 47 -5.44 13.03 -8.41
N GLU A 48 -6.77 12.99 -8.36
CA GLU A 48 -7.50 12.05 -7.51
C GLU A 48 -7.30 10.59 -7.94
N THR A 49 -7.34 10.29 -9.24
CA THR A 49 -7.04 8.94 -9.74
C THR A 49 -5.59 8.53 -9.47
N SER A 50 -4.65 9.49 -9.52
CA SER A 50 -3.25 9.24 -9.19
C SER A 50 -3.09 8.90 -7.71
N TYR A 51 -3.85 9.58 -6.83
CA TYR A 51 -3.88 9.30 -5.41
C TYR A 51 -4.47 7.92 -5.10
N TRP A 52 -5.57 7.53 -5.77
CA TRP A 52 -6.13 6.17 -5.61
C TRP A 52 -5.11 5.12 -6.03
N TYR A 53 -4.49 5.27 -7.21
CA TYR A 53 -3.47 4.33 -7.69
C TYR A 53 -2.28 4.19 -6.73
N TYR A 54 -1.76 5.31 -6.24
CA TYR A 54 -0.69 5.29 -5.22
C TYR A 54 -1.14 4.56 -3.95
N SER A 55 -2.37 4.77 -3.51
CA SER A 55 -2.93 4.11 -2.33
C SER A 55 -3.11 2.60 -2.54
N SER A 56 -3.49 2.15 -3.74
CA SER A 56 -3.57 0.73 -4.09
C SER A 56 -2.20 0.07 -4.06
N LEU A 57 -1.16 0.72 -4.61
CA LEU A 57 0.23 0.23 -4.55
C LEU A 57 0.74 0.11 -3.11
N LYS A 58 0.47 1.13 -2.29
CA LYS A 58 0.82 1.10 -0.87
C LYS A 58 0.09 -0.04 -0.15
N LEU A 59 -1.21 -0.22 -0.38
CA LEU A 59 -1.99 -1.29 0.22
C LEU A 59 -1.49 -2.68 -0.18
N GLN A 60 -1.07 -2.85 -1.44
CA GLN A 60 -0.47 -4.09 -1.91
C GLN A 60 0.85 -4.38 -1.20
N ALA A 61 1.74 -3.39 -1.06
CA ALA A 61 3.00 -3.57 -0.32
C ALA A 61 2.77 -3.97 1.15
N ILE A 62 1.75 -3.38 1.80
CA ILE A 62 1.34 -3.76 3.15
C ILE A 62 0.84 -5.21 3.18
N ALA A 63 0.03 -5.62 2.20
CA ALA A 63 -0.48 -6.99 2.11
C ALA A 63 0.66 -8.00 1.93
N ASP A 64 1.64 -7.70 1.06
CA ASP A 64 2.80 -8.55 0.82
C ASP A 64 3.66 -8.71 2.09
N ALA A 65 3.93 -7.61 2.80
CA ALA A 65 4.65 -7.64 4.08
C ALA A 65 3.89 -8.42 5.17
N ALA A 66 2.57 -8.30 5.21
CA ALA A 66 1.73 -9.03 6.16
C ALA A 66 1.68 -10.53 5.85
N ALA A 67 1.53 -10.91 4.58
CA ALA A 67 1.56 -12.30 4.14
C ALA A 67 2.93 -12.94 4.42
N TYR A 68 4.02 -12.20 4.19
CA TYR A 68 5.36 -12.66 4.50
C TYR A 68 5.57 -12.89 6.01
N ALA A 69 5.17 -11.95 6.86
CA ALA A 69 5.26 -12.10 8.31
C ALA A 69 4.47 -13.32 8.82
N GLY A 70 3.23 -13.51 8.34
CA GLY A 70 2.46 -14.71 8.68
C GLY A 70 3.09 -16.00 8.15
N ALA A 71 3.74 -15.96 6.99
CA ALA A 71 4.45 -17.12 6.45
C ALA A 71 5.68 -17.50 7.28
N LEU A 72 6.40 -16.53 7.85
CA LEU A 72 7.52 -16.82 8.77
C LEU A 72 7.06 -17.60 10.01
N GLU A 73 5.95 -17.18 10.63
CA GLU A 73 5.35 -17.92 11.75
C GLU A 73 4.92 -19.34 11.34
N LYS A 74 4.34 -19.48 10.15
CA LYS A 74 3.95 -20.79 9.61
C LYS A 74 5.15 -21.68 9.28
N VAL A 75 6.31 -21.11 8.93
CA VAL A 75 7.57 -21.86 8.76
C VAL A 75 8.08 -22.37 10.10
N GLN A 76 7.98 -21.55 11.16
CA GLN A 76 8.38 -21.92 12.52
C GLN A 76 7.45 -22.97 13.16
N GLY A 77 6.26 -23.19 12.58
CA GLY A 77 5.29 -24.16 13.09
C GLY A 77 4.33 -23.58 14.13
N SER A 78 4.20 -22.25 14.19
CA SER A 78 3.24 -21.55 15.05
C SER A 78 1.79 -21.90 14.70
N ASP A 79 0.87 -21.70 15.66
CA ASP A 79 -0.55 -21.90 15.46
C ASP A 79 -1.19 -20.80 14.59
N THR A 80 -2.44 -21.02 14.16
CA THR A 80 -3.14 -20.08 13.27
C THR A 80 -3.42 -18.73 13.91
N ALA A 81 -3.59 -18.68 15.24
CA ALA A 81 -3.77 -17.45 15.99
C ALA A 81 -2.50 -16.58 15.94
N THR A 82 -1.33 -17.18 16.19
CA THR A 82 -0.04 -16.48 16.13
C THR A 82 0.28 -16.00 14.71
N ILE A 83 0.03 -16.83 13.69
CA ILE A 83 0.18 -16.44 12.27
C ILE A 83 -0.69 -15.21 11.95
N THR A 84 -1.94 -15.21 12.40
CA THR A 84 -2.88 -14.11 12.16
C THR A 84 -2.45 -12.84 12.91
N ALA A 85 -1.97 -12.99 14.14
CA ALA A 85 -1.47 -11.88 14.95
C ALA A 85 -0.22 -11.23 14.33
N ALA A 86 0.72 -12.04 13.83
CA ALA A 86 1.93 -11.55 13.16
C ALA A 86 1.60 -10.81 11.85
N ALA A 87 0.74 -11.38 11.01
CA ALA A 87 0.28 -10.72 9.78
C ALA A 87 -0.45 -9.40 10.07
N THR A 88 -1.33 -9.38 11.09
CA THR A 88 -2.08 -8.18 11.48
C THR A 88 -1.16 -7.10 12.05
N THR A 89 -0.20 -7.49 12.89
CA THR A 89 0.79 -6.56 13.46
C THR A 89 1.67 -5.96 12.37
N SER A 90 2.12 -6.78 11.41
CA SER A 90 2.87 -6.31 10.24
C SER A 90 2.04 -5.34 9.38
N ALA A 91 0.76 -5.65 9.14
CA ALA A 91 -0.11 -4.74 8.40
C ALA A 91 -0.29 -3.39 9.12
N ALA A 92 -0.46 -3.42 10.45
CA ALA A 92 -0.60 -2.22 11.28
C ALA A 92 0.68 -1.38 11.30
N SER A 93 1.85 -2.00 11.47
CA SER A 93 3.15 -1.31 11.50
C SER A 93 3.52 -0.69 10.15
N ASN A 94 3.05 -1.28 9.04
CA ASN A 94 3.21 -0.72 7.70
C ASN A 94 2.12 0.31 7.32
N GLY A 95 1.25 0.67 8.27
CA GLY A 95 0.35 1.82 8.14
C GLY A 95 -0.97 1.54 7.45
N LEU A 96 -1.55 0.34 7.61
CA LEU A 96 -2.92 0.01 7.15
C LEU A 96 -3.99 0.94 7.73
N GLY A 97 -3.79 1.45 8.94
CA GLY A 97 -4.76 2.31 9.62
C GLY A 97 -6.07 1.58 9.93
N GLY A 98 -7.21 2.19 9.58
CA GLY A 98 -8.56 1.64 9.86
C GLY A 98 -9.04 0.56 8.87
N GLY A 99 -8.14 -0.02 8.08
CA GLY A 99 -8.46 -1.12 7.17
C GLY A 99 -8.72 -2.44 7.91
N THR A 100 -9.33 -3.40 7.22
CA THR A 100 -9.56 -4.75 7.75
C THR A 100 -8.50 -5.72 7.24
N VAL A 101 -8.02 -6.60 8.10
CA VAL A 101 -7.10 -7.70 7.75
C VAL A 101 -7.85 -9.02 7.81
N VAL A 102 -7.79 -9.80 6.73
CA VAL A 102 -8.25 -11.19 6.70
C VAL A 102 -7.07 -12.08 6.34
N VAL A 103 -6.78 -13.07 7.19
CA VAL A 103 -5.66 -13.99 7.02
C VAL A 103 -6.19 -15.40 6.84
N ASN A 104 -5.75 -16.08 5.78
CA ASN A 104 -6.13 -17.47 5.49
C ASN A 104 -4.89 -18.35 5.36
N THR A 105 -4.93 -19.50 6.01
CA THR A 105 -3.85 -20.50 6.02
C THR A 105 -4.49 -21.90 6.03
N PRO A 106 -4.62 -22.58 4.89
CA PRO A 106 -4.14 -22.22 3.55
C PRO A 106 -5.01 -21.16 2.83
N PRO A 107 -4.55 -20.61 1.67
CA PRO A 107 -5.32 -19.67 0.85
C PRO A 107 -6.70 -20.20 0.43
N THR A 108 -7.69 -19.32 0.34
CA THR A 108 -9.08 -19.71 -0.01
C THR A 108 -9.35 -19.79 -1.51
N SER A 109 -8.52 -19.14 -2.34
CA SER A 109 -8.69 -19.13 -3.80
C SER A 109 -7.37 -19.07 -4.57
N GLY A 110 -7.42 -19.33 -5.87
CA GLY A 110 -6.25 -19.29 -6.77
C GLY A 110 -5.40 -20.55 -6.75
N PRO A 111 -4.16 -20.50 -7.30
CA PRO A 111 -3.36 -21.71 -7.56
C PRO A 111 -2.71 -22.35 -6.32
N ASN A 112 -2.79 -21.70 -5.16
CA ASN A 112 -2.06 -22.09 -3.94
C ASN A 112 -2.99 -22.57 -2.80
N THR A 113 -4.26 -22.89 -3.06
CA THR A 113 -5.24 -23.30 -2.04
C THR A 113 -4.90 -24.58 -1.28
N ALA A 114 -4.17 -25.50 -1.92
CA ALA A 114 -3.72 -26.76 -1.31
C ALA A 114 -2.26 -26.72 -0.84
N LYS A 115 -1.59 -25.56 -0.91
CA LYS A 115 -0.16 -25.45 -0.60
C LYS A 115 0.09 -24.87 0.78
N LYS A 116 1.31 -25.10 1.31
CA LYS A 116 1.81 -24.41 2.50
C LYS A 116 2.01 -22.93 2.15
N ALA A 117 0.96 -22.14 2.34
CA ALA A 117 0.97 -20.72 2.04
C ALA A 117 0.13 -19.95 3.07
N VAL A 118 0.35 -18.64 3.13
CA VAL A 118 -0.43 -17.69 3.91
C VAL A 118 -0.97 -16.64 2.94
N GLU A 119 -2.29 -16.47 2.94
CA GLU A 119 -3.00 -15.45 2.19
C GLU A 119 -3.40 -14.33 3.14
N VAL A 120 -3.15 -13.08 2.73
CA VAL A 120 -3.63 -11.89 3.42
C VAL A 120 -4.44 -11.05 2.44
N ILE A 121 -5.64 -10.67 2.86
CA ILE A 121 -6.54 -9.79 2.13
C ILE A 121 -6.76 -8.56 2.99
N LEU A 122 -6.41 -7.40 2.44
CA LEU A 122 -6.58 -6.11 3.08
C LEU A 122 -7.68 -5.34 2.37
N ASN A 123 -8.57 -4.70 3.13
CA ASN A 123 -9.56 -3.78 2.58
C ASN A 123 -9.45 -2.43 3.29
N GLN A 124 -9.57 -1.34 2.53
CA GLN A 124 -9.68 0.02 3.04
C GLN A 124 -10.72 0.79 2.23
N ASN A 125 -11.31 1.82 2.83
CA ASN A 125 -12.21 2.73 2.13
C ASN A 125 -11.58 4.11 2.06
N LEU A 126 -11.28 4.57 0.84
CA LEU A 126 -10.69 5.89 0.60
C LEU A 126 -11.78 6.95 0.45
N ASP A 127 -11.50 8.12 1.00
CA ASP A 127 -12.36 9.29 0.83
C ASP A 127 -12.16 9.90 -0.57
N ARG A 128 -13.26 10.46 -1.11
CA ARG A 128 -13.25 11.19 -2.38
C ARG A 128 -12.92 12.66 -2.12
N MET A 129 -12.14 13.25 -3.02
CA MET A 129 -11.80 14.67 -3.03
C MET A 129 -12.65 15.40 -4.08
N PHE A 130 -12.20 15.47 -5.32
CA PHE A 130 -12.88 16.22 -6.40
C PHE A 130 -14.14 15.49 -6.88
N THR A 131 -14.13 14.17 -6.92
CA THR A 131 -15.27 13.34 -7.36
C THR A 131 -16.40 13.28 -6.33
N SER A 132 -16.21 13.85 -5.13
CA SER A 132 -17.26 13.96 -4.10
C SER A 132 -18.49 14.75 -4.56
N ILE A 133 -18.33 15.63 -5.57
CA ILE A 133 -19.43 16.37 -6.19
C ILE A 133 -20.44 15.46 -6.91
N PHE A 134 -20.01 14.29 -7.39
CA PHE A 134 -20.85 13.35 -8.11
C PHE A 134 -21.43 12.26 -7.19
N THR A 135 -20.65 11.79 -6.21
CA THR A 135 -21.09 10.80 -5.23
C THR A 135 -20.30 10.92 -3.93
N GLN A 136 -20.96 10.67 -2.81
CA GLN A 136 -20.35 10.65 -1.48
C GLN A 136 -19.91 9.24 -1.04
N THR A 137 -20.17 8.22 -1.85
CA THR A 137 -19.74 6.85 -1.53
C THR A 137 -18.22 6.75 -1.56
N LYS A 138 -17.62 6.23 -0.48
CA LYS A 138 -16.18 5.98 -0.41
C LYS A 138 -15.73 5.00 -1.49
N VAL A 139 -14.47 5.08 -1.89
CA VAL A 139 -13.86 4.17 -2.86
C VAL A 139 -13.34 2.94 -2.13
N PRO A 140 -13.93 1.74 -2.34
CA PRO A 140 -13.42 0.53 -1.72
C PRO A 140 -12.15 0.08 -2.45
N GLU A 141 -11.07 -0.07 -1.70
CA GLU A 141 -9.79 -0.57 -2.17
C GLU A 141 -9.49 -1.92 -1.50
N ARG A 142 -8.99 -2.86 -2.28
CA ARG A 142 -8.66 -4.21 -1.83
C ARG A 142 -7.32 -4.63 -2.38
N ALA A 143 -6.46 -5.13 -1.49
CA ALA A 143 -5.21 -5.80 -1.86
C ALA A 143 -5.23 -7.25 -1.42
N ARG A 144 -4.56 -8.11 -2.18
CA ARG A 144 -4.41 -9.53 -1.86
C ARG A 144 -2.98 -9.96 -2.10
N ALA A 145 -2.39 -10.58 -1.10
CA ALA A 145 -1.06 -11.17 -1.17
C ALA A 145 -1.11 -12.64 -0.74
N VAL A 146 -0.26 -13.46 -1.35
CA VAL A 146 -0.09 -14.86 -0.98
C VAL A 146 1.39 -15.17 -0.88
N ALA A 147 1.86 -15.44 0.32
CA ALA A 147 3.22 -15.91 0.57
C ALA A 147 3.23 -17.44 0.48
N LEU A 148 3.81 -17.96 -0.61
CA LEU A 148 4.04 -19.39 -0.79
C LEU A 148 5.31 -19.79 -0.03
N ILE A 149 5.20 -20.81 0.81
CA ILE A 149 6.33 -21.39 1.51
C ILE A 149 6.81 -22.58 0.67
N THR A 150 7.99 -22.43 0.10
CA THR A 150 8.76 -23.54 -0.47
C THR A 150 9.74 -24.01 0.58
N ASP A 151 9.79 -25.30 0.86
CA ASP A 151 10.76 -25.84 1.79
C ASP A 151 12.17 -25.58 1.23
N ALA A 152 12.92 -24.69 1.90
CA ALA A 152 14.35 -24.58 1.70
C ALA A 152 15.01 -25.87 2.21
N SER A 153 16.19 -26.21 1.67
CA SER A 153 16.99 -27.29 2.24
C SER A 153 17.21 -27.02 3.74
N LYS A 154 17.06 -28.06 4.56
CA LYS A 154 17.28 -27.96 6.01
C LYS A 154 18.68 -27.40 6.27
N ALA A 155 18.84 -26.38 7.09
CA ALA A 155 20.17 -25.92 7.50
C ALA A 155 20.72 -26.88 8.57
N CYS A 156 21.86 -27.52 8.31
CA CYS A 156 22.57 -28.31 9.33
C CYS A 156 23.47 -27.42 10.20
N VAL A 157 23.98 -26.35 9.61
CA VAL A 157 24.76 -25.30 10.28
C VAL A 157 24.18 -23.98 9.84
N LEU A 158 23.77 -23.15 10.79
CA LEU A 158 23.28 -21.80 10.56
C LEU A 158 24.12 -20.84 11.41
N ALA A 159 24.92 -20.02 10.75
CA ALA A 159 25.61 -18.92 11.43
C ALA A 159 24.61 -17.78 11.65
N LEU A 160 24.40 -17.40 12.92
CA LEU A 160 23.35 -16.44 13.32
C LEU A 160 23.86 -15.00 13.49
N ASN A 161 25.15 -14.74 13.30
CA ASN A 161 25.69 -13.40 13.48
C ASN A 161 25.43 -12.55 12.23
N GLN A 162 24.65 -11.48 12.40
CA GLN A 162 24.17 -10.62 11.32
C GLN A 162 25.25 -9.80 10.60
N SER A 163 26.46 -9.73 11.14
CA SER A 163 27.53 -8.88 10.60
C SER A 163 28.92 -9.49 10.65
N ALA A 164 29.05 -10.77 11.01
CA ALA A 164 30.34 -11.44 11.04
C ALA A 164 30.85 -11.70 9.62
N SER A 165 32.07 -11.26 9.33
CA SER A 165 32.83 -11.73 8.17
C SER A 165 33.18 -13.21 8.38
N GLN A 166 33.09 -14.01 7.31
CA GLN A 166 33.31 -15.46 7.34
C GLN A 166 32.46 -16.18 8.41
N ALA A 167 31.17 -15.84 8.48
CA ALA A 167 30.28 -16.31 9.56
C ALA A 167 30.15 -17.84 9.61
N ALA A 168 30.32 -18.53 8.48
CA ALA A 168 30.45 -19.98 8.40
C ALA A 168 31.80 -20.42 7.77
N LEU A 169 32.91 -20.12 8.44
CA LEU A 169 34.26 -20.47 7.97
C LEU A 169 34.64 -21.94 8.25
N PHE A 170 34.99 -22.67 7.19
CA PHE A 170 35.69 -23.95 7.26
C PHE A 170 37.13 -23.76 6.79
N SER A 171 38.07 -23.52 7.70
CA SER A 171 39.48 -23.26 7.38
C SER A 171 40.36 -24.51 7.53
N GLY A 172 41.48 -24.56 6.79
CA GLY A 172 42.45 -25.66 6.85
C GLY A 172 42.07 -26.84 5.95
N SER A 173 42.49 -28.05 6.31
CA SER A 173 42.17 -29.30 5.59
C SER A 173 40.99 -30.02 6.25
N SER A 174 39.77 -29.54 6.03
CA SER A 174 38.55 -30.16 6.54
C SER A 174 37.72 -30.76 5.41
N SER A 175 37.18 -31.97 5.62
CA SER A 175 36.20 -32.60 4.74
C SER A 175 34.93 -32.83 5.54
N VAL A 176 33.87 -32.09 5.22
CA VAL A 176 32.58 -32.18 5.91
C VAL A 176 31.52 -32.52 4.88
N LYS A 177 30.74 -33.58 5.16
CA LYS A 177 29.67 -34.04 4.29
C LYS A 177 28.32 -33.81 4.96
N PHE A 178 27.53 -32.90 4.38
CA PHE A 178 26.16 -32.60 4.83
C PHE A 178 25.17 -33.41 3.98
N ASN A 179 24.53 -34.42 4.57
CA ASN A 179 23.56 -35.26 3.87
C ASN A 179 22.15 -34.71 4.06
N GLY A 180 21.53 -34.23 2.98
CA GLY A 180 20.15 -33.73 3.00
C GLY A 180 19.96 -32.37 3.67
N CYS A 181 21.05 -31.61 3.84
CA CYS A 181 21.03 -30.29 4.46
C CYS A 181 22.15 -29.39 3.90
N SER A 182 22.05 -28.08 4.12
CA SER A 182 23.02 -27.07 3.70
C SER A 182 23.65 -26.36 4.89
N VAL A 183 24.75 -25.64 4.61
CA VAL A 183 25.27 -24.58 5.47
C VAL A 183 24.62 -23.27 5.05
N MET A 184 24.12 -22.51 6.01
CA MET A 184 23.53 -21.19 5.78
C MET A 184 24.19 -20.15 6.69
N SER A 185 24.19 -18.90 6.24
CA SER A 185 24.75 -17.76 6.95
C SER A 185 23.71 -16.65 6.98
N ASP A 186 23.41 -16.12 8.17
CA ASP A 186 22.55 -14.97 8.39
C ASP A 186 23.37 -13.66 8.49
N SER A 187 24.58 -13.63 7.91
CA SER A 187 25.44 -12.43 7.90
C SER A 187 25.27 -11.61 6.62
N MET A 188 25.32 -10.29 6.75
CA MET A 188 25.35 -9.37 5.61
C MET A 188 26.77 -8.98 5.17
N ALA A 189 27.81 -9.60 5.73
CA ALA A 189 29.19 -9.38 5.29
C ALA A 189 29.37 -9.87 3.83
N ASN A 190 30.27 -9.22 3.09
CA ASN A 190 30.56 -9.59 1.69
C ASN A 190 31.19 -10.99 1.54
N ASP A 191 31.66 -11.57 2.65
CA ASP A 191 32.26 -12.89 2.78
C ASP A 191 31.53 -13.76 3.83
N ALA A 192 30.23 -13.53 4.01
CA ALA A 192 29.34 -14.25 4.92
C ALA A 192 29.30 -15.77 4.74
#